data_AF-A0A2S8ZGD9-F1
#
_entry.id   AF-A0A2S8ZGD9-F1
#
_cell.length_a   1.000
_cell.length_b   1.000
_cell.length_c   1.000
_cell.angle_alpha   90.00
_cell.angle_beta   90.00
_cell.angle_gamma   90.00
#
_symmetry.space_group_name_H-M   'P 1'
#
loop_
_entity.id
_entity.type
_entity.pdbx_description
1 polymer ?
#
loop_
_entity_poly.entity_id
_entity_poly.type
_entity_poly.pdbx_seq_one_letter_code
_entity_poly.pdbx_strand_id
1 'polypeptide(L)'
;MIYIERGPNVHSYTFHLTRDNAAEDAPLENLVLSLLPDGTYKELLITYHFTLQEKQILANGGSVDTKGKLTVEELHPGTYNGGLVGKSDISCEWIEESYFTSCSEGQHFNGELPKTQGGPCKADQPSTTVTVVIHRCKALPATTGLGDDGTGGGGGPFGGSGGNNNGTPTIPNLPLPNIPCKKIKKLLANPKTIAIIDDLKKHLAKGASAGEKGWRDNKMEEPTETTQNSDHKVHFGDPSTMNGGYHTHQGTGVNIFSATDVATLIEVARYQAIGDASNGYMGVVAPGGIHYVMYFNGNQDNLPAYGTYTIDKLDNWNNEQWKQYLDIIGDNTISINQKLEQILFSTLEKMGLENKINLQKIEDNKIFMVNQNLEGTITTVPCNN
;
A
#
# COMPACT_ATOMS: atom_id res chain seq x y z
N MET A 1 2.14 -1.03 -17.32
CA MET A 1 3.33 -0.89 -18.19
C MET A 1 3.65 0.59 -18.24
N ILE A 2 4.90 0.96 -17.96
CA ILE A 2 5.41 2.33 -18.08
C ILE A 2 6.36 2.36 -19.28
N TYR A 3 6.25 3.36 -20.14
CA TYR A 3 7.19 3.62 -21.23
C TYR A 3 8.00 4.87 -20.91
N ILE A 4 9.32 4.80 -21.02
CA ILE A 4 10.22 5.93 -20.75
C ILE A 4 11.11 6.17 -21.98
N GLU A 5 11.16 7.43 -22.40
CA GLU A 5 12.01 7.90 -23.49
C GLU A 5 12.99 8.94 -22.96
N ARG A 6 14.28 8.77 -23.26
CA ARG A 6 15.35 9.71 -22.87
C ARG A 6 16.18 10.11 -24.09
N GLY A 7 15.73 11.14 -24.79
CA GLY A 7 16.32 11.52 -26.07
C GLY A 7 15.96 10.51 -27.19
N PRO A 8 16.52 10.67 -28.40
CA PRO A 8 16.02 10.00 -29.60
C PRO A 8 16.31 8.49 -29.67
N ASN A 9 17.16 7.95 -28.80
CA ASN A 9 17.72 6.60 -28.93
C ASN A 9 17.63 5.76 -27.64
N VAL A 10 16.93 6.23 -26.60
CA VAL A 10 16.77 5.50 -25.33
C VAL A 10 15.30 5.28 -25.09
N HIS A 11 14.88 4.02 -25.18
CA HIS A 11 13.50 3.61 -24.96
C HIS A 11 13.50 2.43 -23.99
N SER A 12 12.72 2.53 -22.92
CA SER A 12 12.49 1.40 -22.02
C SER A 12 11.02 1.18 -21.73
N TYR A 13 10.67 -0.09 -21.56
CA TYR A 13 9.36 -0.54 -21.13
C TYR A 13 9.52 -1.22 -19.77
N THR A 14 8.80 -0.74 -18.79
CA THR A 14 8.80 -1.26 -17.44
C THR A 14 7.48 -1.98 -17.16
N PHE A 15 7.58 -3.25 -16.81
CA PHE A 15 6.48 -4.13 -16.45
C PHE A 15 6.58 -4.47 -14.98
N HIS A 16 5.45 -4.49 -14.30
CA HIS A 16 5.40 -4.97 -12.93
C HIS A 16 5.38 -6.51 -12.94
N LEU A 17 6.13 -7.14 -12.03
CA LEU A 17 6.06 -8.57 -11.81
C LEU A 17 5.30 -8.90 -10.52
N THR A 18 4.15 -9.54 -10.67
CA THR A 18 3.41 -10.09 -9.53
C THR A 18 3.92 -11.49 -9.24
N ARG A 19 4.30 -11.76 -7.98
CA ARG A 19 4.54 -13.13 -7.51
C ARG A 19 3.31 -13.63 -6.75
N ASP A 20 2.87 -14.84 -7.06
CA ASP A 20 1.82 -15.51 -6.30
C ASP A 20 2.28 -15.70 -4.84
N ASN A 21 1.39 -15.42 -3.90
CA ASN A 21 1.63 -15.55 -2.45
C ASN A 21 2.79 -14.71 -1.90
N ALA A 22 3.13 -13.60 -2.57
CA ALA A 22 4.10 -12.64 -2.03
C ALA A 22 3.61 -12.08 -0.69
N ALA A 23 4.50 -12.09 0.32
CA ALA A 23 4.27 -11.39 1.57
C ALA A 23 4.21 -9.86 1.33
N GLU A 24 3.57 -9.10 2.21
CA GLU A 24 3.38 -7.65 2.02
C GLU A 24 4.71 -6.87 2.07
N ASP A 25 5.68 -7.39 2.80
CA ASP A 25 7.05 -6.89 2.84
C ASP A 25 7.89 -7.35 1.63
N ALA A 26 7.40 -8.28 0.80
CA ALA A 26 8.13 -8.78 -0.37
C ALA A 26 8.55 -7.62 -1.29
N PRO A 27 9.76 -7.67 -1.86
CA PRO A 27 10.28 -6.57 -2.64
C PRO A 27 9.40 -6.30 -3.86
N LEU A 28 9.36 -5.04 -4.29
CA LEU A 28 8.71 -4.68 -5.54
C LEU A 28 9.62 -5.09 -6.69
N GLU A 29 9.10 -5.81 -7.67
CA GLU A 29 9.88 -6.24 -8.82
C GLU A 29 9.33 -5.67 -10.13
N ASN A 30 10.27 -5.25 -10.98
CA ASN A 30 10.00 -4.81 -12.34
C ASN A 30 10.80 -5.66 -13.33
N LEU A 31 10.17 -6.07 -14.42
CA LEU A 31 10.87 -6.45 -15.65
C LEU A 31 11.03 -5.21 -16.52
N VAL A 32 12.26 -4.86 -16.86
CA VAL A 32 12.57 -3.69 -17.70
C VAL A 32 13.16 -4.19 -19.02
N LEU A 33 12.52 -3.80 -20.12
CA LEU A 33 13.00 -4.05 -21.47
C LEU A 33 13.56 -2.76 -22.04
N SER A 34 14.86 -2.70 -22.31
CA SER A 34 15.51 -1.56 -22.96
C SER A 34 15.76 -1.87 -24.42
N LEU A 35 15.23 -1.07 -25.34
CA LEU A 35 15.45 -1.26 -26.77
C LEU A 35 16.92 -0.94 -27.13
N LEU A 36 17.56 -1.84 -27.86
CA LEU A 36 18.92 -1.70 -28.38
C LEU A 36 18.89 -1.20 -29.84
N PRO A 37 19.97 -0.56 -30.33
CA PRO A 37 20.03 -0.02 -31.69
C PRO A 37 19.83 -1.05 -32.82
N ASP A 38 20.08 -2.33 -32.53
CA ASP A 38 19.88 -3.45 -33.47
C ASP A 38 18.43 -3.97 -33.50
N GLY A 39 17.52 -3.34 -32.75
CA GLY A 39 16.12 -3.73 -32.66
C GLY A 39 15.83 -4.82 -31.63
N THR A 40 16.85 -5.32 -30.92
CA THR A 40 16.68 -6.30 -29.84
C THR A 40 16.43 -5.61 -28.49
N TYR A 41 16.14 -6.40 -27.45
CA TYR A 41 15.93 -5.88 -26.10
C TYR A 41 16.98 -6.39 -25.12
N LYS A 42 17.46 -5.49 -24.27
CA LYS A 42 18.12 -5.83 -23.02
C LYS A 42 17.03 -6.06 -21.95
N GLU A 43 17.07 -7.21 -21.28
CA GLU A 43 16.09 -7.60 -20.25
C GLU A 43 16.72 -7.47 -18.85
N LEU A 44 16.11 -6.67 -17.97
CA LEU A 44 16.55 -6.49 -16.58
C LEU A 44 15.45 -6.84 -15.60
N LEU A 45 15.77 -7.64 -14.58
CA LEU A 45 14.96 -7.75 -13.37
C LEU A 45 15.46 -6.72 -12.35
N ILE A 46 14.59 -5.77 -12.02
CA ILE A 46 14.87 -4.74 -11.01
C ILE A 46 14.06 -5.06 -9.76
N THR A 47 14.75 -5.28 -8.66
CA THR A 47 14.15 -5.56 -7.34
C THR A 47 14.34 -4.36 -6.44
N TYR A 48 13.26 -3.76 -5.96
CA TYR A 48 13.24 -2.64 -5.04
C TYR A 48 12.95 -3.11 -3.61
N HIS A 49 13.89 -2.88 -2.70
CA HIS A 49 13.79 -3.22 -1.28
C HIS A 49 13.16 -2.07 -0.48
N PHE A 50 11.94 -1.69 -0.85
CA PHE A 50 11.21 -0.63 -0.16
C PHE A 50 10.55 -1.10 1.12
N THR A 51 10.52 -0.22 2.11
CA THR A 51 9.66 -0.34 3.29
C THR A 51 8.18 -0.26 2.90
N LEU A 52 7.30 -0.72 3.79
CA LEU A 52 5.85 -0.61 3.58
C LEU A 52 5.41 0.85 3.39
N GLN A 53 5.97 1.76 4.19
CA GLN A 53 5.70 3.20 4.09
C GLN A 53 6.09 3.77 2.71
N GLU A 54 7.21 3.35 2.15
CA GLU A 54 7.66 3.79 0.83
C GLU A 54 6.79 3.23 -0.30
N LYS A 55 6.39 1.96 -0.21
CA LYS A 55 5.41 1.38 -1.13
C LYS A 55 4.09 2.18 -1.09
N GLN A 56 3.68 2.64 0.09
CA GLN A 56 2.50 3.51 0.25
C GLN A 56 2.70 4.91 -0.37
N ILE A 57 3.88 5.53 -0.22
CA ILE A 57 4.20 6.82 -0.87
C ILE A 57 4.06 6.68 -2.39
N LEU A 58 4.68 5.66 -2.98
CA LEU A 58 4.59 5.37 -4.41
C LEU A 58 3.15 5.09 -4.86
N ALA A 59 2.40 4.32 -4.07
CA ALA A 59 0.99 4.01 -4.31
C ALA A 59 0.07 5.25 -4.32
N ASN A 60 0.45 6.31 -3.59
CA ASN A 60 -0.25 7.60 -3.52
C ASN A 60 0.27 8.62 -4.56
N GLY A 61 1.04 8.18 -5.55
CA GLY A 61 1.60 9.05 -6.59
C GLY A 61 2.78 9.91 -6.13
N GLY A 62 3.30 9.67 -4.92
CA GLY A 62 4.55 10.26 -4.44
C GLY A 62 5.78 9.59 -5.05
N SER A 63 6.93 10.23 -4.89
CA SER A 63 8.24 9.66 -5.29
C SER A 63 8.99 9.15 -4.07
N VAL A 64 9.74 8.05 -4.24
CA VAL A 64 10.64 7.49 -3.22
C VAL A 64 12.06 7.48 -3.76
N ASP A 65 13.03 7.83 -2.91
CA ASP A 65 14.44 7.70 -3.23
C ASP A 65 14.82 6.22 -3.34
N THR A 66 15.29 5.83 -4.52
CA THR A 66 15.67 4.46 -4.86
C THR A 66 17.14 4.15 -4.55
N LYS A 67 17.93 5.17 -4.18
CA LYS A 67 19.38 5.06 -3.99
C LYS A 67 19.74 4.00 -2.95
N GLY A 68 20.49 2.99 -3.39
CA GLY A 68 20.97 1.90 -2.54
C GLY A 68 19.87 0.92 -2.08
N LYS A 69 18.70 0.97 -2.72
CA LYS A 69 17.55 0.09 -2.43
C LYS A 69 17.23 -0.86 -3.58
N LEU A 70 18.15 -0.96 -4.54
CA LEU A 70 17.95 -1.72 -5.77
C LEU A 70 18.85 -2.94 -5.82
N THR A 71 18.33 -4.01 -6.40
CA THR A 71 19.11 -5.10 -6.95
C THR A 71 18.77 -5.24 -8.42
N VAL A 72 19.79 -5.36 -9.26
CA VAL A 72 19.67 -5.39 -10.72
C VAL A 72 20.25 -6.70 -11.20
N GLU A 73 19.44 -7.49 -11.89
CA GLU A 73 19.85 -8.73 -12.53
C GLU A 73 19.59 -8.62 -14.04
N GLU A 74 20.62 -8.87 -14.85
CA GLU A 74 20.47 -8.95 -16.31
C GLU A 74 20.01 -10.36 -16.68
N LEU A 75 18.91 -10.44 -17.43
CA LEU A 75 18.32 -11.71 -17.85
C LEU A 75 18.81 -12.11 -19.24
N HIS A 76 18.76 -13.41 -19.54
CA HIS A 76 19.07 -13.90 -20.88
C HIS A 76 18.02 -13.39 -21.89
N PRO A 77 18.41 -13.01 -23.12
CA PRO A 77 17.43 -12.59 -24.14
C PRO A 77 16.39 -13.69 -24.39
N GLY A 78 15.10 -13.34 -24.33
CA GLY A 78 13.99 -14.28 -24.55
C GLY A 78 13.44 -14.95 -23.29
N THR A 79 13.78 -14.46 -22.08
CA THR A 79 13.40 -15.09 -20.79
C THR A 79 11.90 -14.94 -20.47
N TYR A 80 11.15 -14.11 -21.20
CA TYR A 80 9.70 -13.93 -21.06
C TYR A 80 8.85 -15.21 -21.30
N ASN A 81 9.46 -16.35 -21.64
CA ASN A 81 8.82 -17.66 -21.82
C ASN A 81 9.19 -18.74 -20.78
N GLY A 82 9.76 -18.36 -19.63
CA GLY A 82 9.90 -19.24 -18.47
C GLY A 82 11.27 -19.92 -18.37
N GLY A 83 12.05 -19.47 -17.38
CA GLY A 83 13.30 -20.09 -16.96
C GLY A 83 14.35 -19.04 -16.56
N LEU A 84 14.45 -18.72 -15.28
CA LEU A 84 15.50 -17.85 -14.73
C LEU A 84 16.72 -18.70 -14.36
N VAL A 85 17.82 -18.55 -15.11
CA VAL A 85 19.16 -19.01 -14.69
C VAL A 85 20.22 -18.07 -15.27
N GLY A 86 21.17 -17.63 -14.41
CA GLY A 86 22.58 -17.46 -14.77
C GLY A 86 23.17 -16.05 -14.72
N LYS A 87 23.98 -15.81 -13.67
CA LYS A 87 24.91 -14.67 -13.50
C LYS A 87 25.99 -14.61 -14.59
N SER A 88 26.44 -13.40 -14.94
CA SER A 88 27.71 -13.18 -15.63
C SER A 88 28.78 -12.63 -14.67
N ASP A 89 29.89 -13.37 -14.59
CA ASP A 89 31.15 -13.03 -13.91
C ASP A 89 32.00 -12.18 -14.86
N ILE A 90 32.15 -10.88 -14.57
CA ILE A 90 33.27 -9.95 -14.86
C ILE A 90 33.05 -8.80 -13.85
N SER A 91 34.10 -8.07 -13.43
CA SER A 91 34.00 -6.95 -12.48
C SER A 91 33.26 -5.73 -13.07
N CYS A 92 31.99 -5.94 -13.41
CA CYS A 92 31.02 -4.94 -13.78
C CYS A 92 30.06 -4.75 -12.61
N GLU A 93 29.78 -3.49 -12.32
CA GLU A 93 28.81 -3.09 -11.31
C GLU A 93 27.68 -2.33 -12.01
N TRP A 94 26.47 -2.59 -11.55
CA TRP A 94 25.33 -1.72 -11.86
C TRP A 94 25.38 -0.54 -10.91
N ILE A 95 25.43 0.65 -11.48
CA ILE A 95 25.33 1.89 -10.72
C ILE A 95 23.98 2.55 -10.96
N GLU A 96 23.55 3.33 -9.97
CA GLU A 96 22.29 4.04 -9.96
C GLU A 96 22.53 5.53 -10.17
N GLU A 97 21.88 6.10 -11.17
CA GLU A 97 21.72 7.54 -11.34
C GLU A 97 20.21 7.88 -11.30
N SER A 98 19.86 9.13 -11.03
CA SER A 98 18.46 9.53 -11.02
C SER A 98 18.25 10.92 -11.61
N TYR A 99 17.11 11.15 -12.23
CA TYR A 99 16.65 12.47 -12.65
C TYR A 99 15.14 12.61 -12.43
N PHE A 100 14.62 13.82 -12.49
CA PHE A 100 13.19 14.07 -12.37
C PHE A 100 12.54 14.27 -13.74
N THR A 101 11.37 13.68 -13.96
CA THR A 101 10.54 14.01 -15.12
C THR A 101 9.99 15.43 -15.01
N SER A 102 9.56 16.00 -16.13
CA SER A 102 8.71 17.19 -16.07
C SER A 102 7.29 16.83 -15.62
N CYS A 103 6.61 17.76 -14.96
CA CYS A 103 5.14 17.73 -14.95
C CYS A 103 4.60 17.74 -16.39
N SER A 104 3.37 17.27 -16.60
CA SER A 104 2.77 17.26 -17.96
C SER A 104 2.54 18.66 -18.56
N GLU A 105 2.60 19.72 -17.76
CA GLU A 105 2.64 21.13 -18.20
C GLU A 105 4.03 21.60 -18.68
N GLY A 106 5.08 20.81 -18.43
CA GLY A 106 6.45 21.11 -18.85
C GLY A 106 7.15 22.22 -18.06
N GLN A 107 6.65 22.60 -16.88
CA GLN A 107 7.14 23.78 -16.12
C GLN A 107 7.97 23.44 -14.86
N HIS A 108 7.92 22.20 -14.39
CA HIS A 108 8.48 21.78 -13.08
C HIS A 108 9.25 20.46 -13.24
N PHE A 109 10.46 20.38 -12.68
CA PHE A 109 11.48 19.36 -13.01
C PHE A 109 12.30 18.89 -11.79
N ASN A 110 11.77 19.02 -10.57
CA ASN A 110 12.48 18.72 -9.32
C ASN A 110 11.66 17.83 -8.36
N GLY A 111 10.77 16.99 -8.88
CA GLY A 111 9.93 16.11 -8.07
C GLY A 111 8.82 16.85 -7.32
N GLU A 112 8.41 18.00 -7.82
CA GLU A 112 7.43 18.84 -7.16
C GLU A 112 6.03 18.19 -7.13
N LEU A 113 5.38 18.31 -5.96
CA LEU A 113 4.05 17.77 -5.73
C LEU A 113 2.98 18.45 -6.62
N PRO A 114 1.87 17.74 -6.91
CA PRO A 114 0.73 18.34 -7.59
C PRO A 114 0.05 19.42 -6.73
N LYS A 115 -0.71 20.32 -7.37
CA LYS A 115 -1.44 21.43 -6.73
C LYS A 115 -2.43 20.94 -5.68
N THR A 116 -3.02 19.76 -5.91
CA THR A 116 -3.90 19.06 -4.97
C THR A 116 -3.21 18.68 -3.65
N GLN A 117 -1.88 18.60 -3.66
CA GLN A 117 -1.03 18.31 -2.51
C GLN A 117 -0.21 19.54 -2.08
N GLY A 118 -0.62 20.74 -2.51
CA GLY A 118 0.01 22.01 -2.13
C GLY A 118 1.31 22.34 -2.88
N GLY A 119 1.68 21.54 -3.88
CA GLY A 119 2.87 21.80 -4.69
C GLY A 119 2.61 22.68 -5.91
N PRO A 120 3.68 23.16 -6.58
CA PRO A 120 3.57 24.08 -7.71
C PRO A 120 3.07 23.44 -9.00
N CYS A 121 3.11 22.10 -9.12
CA CYS A 121 2.72 21.39 -10.34
C CYS A 121 1.19 21.38 -10.52
N LYS A 122 0.65 22.11 -11.49
CA LYS A 122 -0.82 22.22 -11.67
C LYS A 122 -1.43 21.12 -12.53
N ALA A 123 -0.58 20.28 -13.12
CA ALA A 123 -0.93 19.27 -14.10
C ALA A 123 -1.40 17.94 -13.45
N ASP A 124 -2.18 17.15 -14.20
CA ASP A 124 -2.68 15.84 -13.78
C ASP A 124 -1.56 14.80 -13.55
N GLN A 125 -0.40 14.97 -14.19
CA GLN A 125 0.78 14.13 -13.97
C GLN A 125 1.90 14.94 -13.30
N PRO A 126 2.27 14.60 -12.05
CA PRO A 126 3.33 15.28 -11.33
C PRO A 126 4.72 14.92 -11.85
N SER A 127 5.72 15.71 -11.44
CA SER A 127 7.13 15.38 -11.64
C SER A 127 7.49 14.17 -10.78
N THR A 128 8.17 13.17 -11.37
CA THR A 128 8.52 11.91 -10.71
C THR A 128 10.00 11.61 -10.81
N THR A 129 10.55 10.92 -9.80
CA THR A 129 11.95 10.48 -9.84
C THR A 129 12.09 9.25 -10.74
N VAL A 130 12.90 9.36 -11.79
CA VAL A 130 13.32 8.26 -12.66
C VAL A 130 14.67 7.76 -12.20
N THR A 131 14.78 6.44 -12.03
CA THR A 131 16.05 5.77 -11.80
C THR A 131 16.64 5.35 -13.14
N VAL A 132 17.92 5.61 -13.36
CA VAL A 132 18.69 5.14 -14.49
C VAL A 132 19.72 4.16 -13.98
N VAL A 133 19.68 2.93 -14.49
CA VAL A 133 20.65 1.91 -14.12
C VAL A 133 21.71 1.79 -15.22
N ILE A 134 22.98 1.89 -14.85
CA ILE A 134 24.11 1.89 -15.79
C ILE A 134 25.03 0.72 -15.47
N HIS A 135 25.35 -0.08 -16.48
CA HIS A 135 26.31 -1.17 -16.36
C HIS A 135 27.72 -0.63 -16.58
N ARG A 136 28.53 -0.51 -15.52
CA ARG A 136 29.93 -0.06 -15.60
C ARG A 136 30.88 -1.19 -15.29
N CYS A 137 31.75 -1.50 -16.24
CA CYS A 137 32.82 -2.47 -16.04
C CYS A 137 34.12 -1.74 -15.70
N LYS A 138 34.83 -2.19 -14.65
CA LYS A 138 36.22 -1.76 -14.45
C LYS A 138 37.06 -2.29 -15.61
N ALA A 139 37.68 -1.40 -16.36
CA ALA A 139 38.70 -1.81 -17.32
C ALA A 139 39.83 -2.51 -16.55
N LEU A 140 40.09 -3.78 -16.87
CA LEU A 140 41.36 -4.39 -16.50
C LEU A 140 42.47 -3.54 -17.13
N PRO A 141 43.62 -3.32 -16.45
CA PRO A 141 44.71 -2.56 -17.04
C PRO A 141 45.08 -3.19 -18.38
N ALA A 142 44.88 -2.44 -19.47
CA ALA A 142 45.28 -2.87 -20.79
C ALA A 142 46.78 -3.19 -20.76
N THR A 143 47.14 -4.38 -21.23
CA THR A 143 48.53 -4.75 -21.42
C THR A 143 49.15 -3.74 -22.38
N THR A 144 50.16 -2.99 -21.96
CA THR A 144 50.89 -2.00 -22.78
C THR A 144 51.80 -2.65 -23.82
N GLY A 145 51.41 -3.78 -24.39
CA GLY A 145 52.08 -4.39 -25.52
C GLY A 145 51.46 -3.88 -26.81
N LEU A 146 51.97 -2.76 -27.35
CA LEU A 146 52.11 -2.44 -28.78
C LEU A 146 52.62 -0.99 -28.97
N GLY A 147 53.86 -0.85 -29.45
CA GLY A 147 54.31 0.21 -30.36
C GLY A 147 54.83 1.54 -29.77
N ASP A 148 56.15 1.67 -29.67
CA ASP A 148 56.88 2.95 -29.61
C ASP A 148 56.80 3.67 -30.97
N ASP A 149 55.66 4.26 -31.33
CA ASP A 149 55.58 5.35 -32.30
C ASP A 149 54.34 6.21 -32.04
N GLY A 150 54.48 7.10 -31.06
CA GLY A 150 53.45 8.05 -30.62
C GLY A 150 52.95 9.00 -31.72
N THR A 151 52.05 8.52 -32.58
CA THR A 151 51.32 9.33 -33.54
C THR A 151 49.82 9.00 -33.54
N GLY A 152 49.02 9.98 -33.09
CA GLY A 152 47.64 10.17 -33.52
C GLY A 152 46.56 9.71 -32.56
N GLY A 153 45.93 10.67 -31.86
CA GLY A 153 44.66 10.41 -31.17
C GLY A 153 44.28 11.43 -30.11
N GLY A 154 44.19 12.72 -30.48
CA GLY A 154 43.59 13.73 -29.62
C GLY A 154 42.10 13.45 -29.41
N GLY A 155 41.75 12.86 -28.27
CA GLY A 155 40.38 12.77 -27.77
C GLY A 155 40.15 13.84 -26.71
N GLY A 156 39.20 14.75 -26.96
CA GLY A 156 38.65 15.64 -25.94
C GLY A 156 37.95 14.86 -24.81
N PRO A 157 37.30 15.54 -23.84
CA PRO A 157 36.87 14.95 -22.57
C PRO A 157 35.78 13.86 -22.65
N PHE A 158 35.40 13.44 -23.86
CA PHE A 158 34.37 12.45 -24.13
C PHE A 158 34.90 11.46 -25.18
N GLY A 159 35.64 10.44 -24.75
CA GLY A 159 36.29 9.53 -25.70
C GLY A 159 37.01 8.36 -25.05
N GLY A 160 36.33 7.64 -24.16
CA GLY A 160 36.77 6.31 -23.71
C GLY A 160 35.91 5.25 -24.39
N SER A 161 36.47 4.53 -25.35
CA SER A 161 35.85 3.36 -25.95
C SER A 161 35.88 2.21 -24.94
N GLY A 162 34.74 1.90 -24.32
CA GLY A 162 34.61 0.84 -23.33
C GLY A 162 33.45 1.07 -22.38
N GLY A 163 32.25 0.66 -22.78
CA GLY A 163 31.03 0.74 -21.96
C GLY A 163 29.94 1.54 -22.65
N ASN A 164 28.84 0.88 -22.98
CA ASN A 164 27.64 1.52 -23.49
C ASN A 164 27.08 2.42 -22.36
N ASN A 165 27.48 3.69 -22.30
CA ASN A 165 27.10 4.66 -21.26
C ASN A 165 25.63 5.11 -21.35
N ASN A 166 24.81 4.38 -22.11
CA ASN A 166 23.40 4.65 -22.30
C ASN A 166 22.62 3.86 -21.24
N GLY A 167 22.48 4.42 -20.04
CA GLY A 167 21.77 3.76 -18.94
C GLY A 167 20.32 3.45 -19.27
N THR A 168 19.77 2.41 -18.63
CA THR A 168 18.38 1.99 -18.81
C THR A 168 17.49 2.71 -17.80
N PRO A 169 16.58 3.61 -18.23
CA PRO A 169 15.68 4.27 -17.31
C PRO A 169 14.56 3.32 -16.86
N THR A 170 14.17 3.42 -15.60
CA THR A 170 13.05 2.69 -14.98
C THR A 170 12.46 3.53 -13.85
N ILE A 171 11.18 3.33 -13.58
CA ILE A 171 10.49 3.86 -12.41
C ILE A 171 9.89 2.67 -11.68
N PRO A 172 9.89 2.62 -10.33
CA PRO A 172 9.09 1.67 -9.57
C PRO A 172 7.68 1.54 -10.18
N ASN A 173 7.37 0.38 -10.75
CA ASN A 173 6.07 0.13 -11.34
C ASN A 173 5.38 -0.84 -10.39
N LEU A 174 4.73 -0.28 -9.37
CA LEU A 174 3.78 -1.06 -8.59
C LEU A 174 2.69 -1.53 -9.56
N PRO A 175 2.11 -2.73 -9.36
CA PRO A 175 0.77 -2.93 -9.90
C PRO A 175 -0.12 -1.86 -9.24
N LEU A 176 -1.39 -1.82 -9.56
CA LEU A 176 -2.34 -1.24 -8.62
C LEU A 176 -2.84 -2.40 -7.75
N PRO A 177 -2.09 -2.90 -6.73
CA PRO A 177 -2.66 -3.89 -5.85
C PRO A 177 -3.54 -3.11 -4.88
N ASN A 178 -4.85 -3.14 -5.06
CA ASN A 178 -5.83 -3.05 -3.98
C ASN A 178 -5.44 -2.12 -2.79
N ILE A 179 -4.97 -0.90 -3.10
CA ILE A 179 -4.29 -0.02 -2.11
C ILE A 179 -5.35 0.38 -1.10
N PRO A 180 -5.10 0.24 0.23
CA PRO A 180 -6.08 0.53 1.27
C PRO A 180 -6.83 1.86 1.05
N CYS A 181 -6.10 2.93 0.70
CA CYS A 181 -6.67 4.24 0.38
C CYS A 181 -7.59 4.26 -0.85
N LYS A 182 -7.29 3.52 -1.92
CA LYS A 182 -8.18 3.44 -3.10
C LYS A 182 -9.44 2.64 -2.81
N LYS A 183 -9.30 1.56 -2.03
CA LYS A 183 -10.45 0.73 -1.59
C LYS A 183 -11.47 1.55 -0.82
N ILE A 184 -11.02 2.25 0.23
CA ILE A 184 -11.91 3.05 1.06
C ILE A 184 -12.52 4.23 0.27
N LYS A 185 -11.77 4.87 -0.63
CA LYS A 185 -12.34 5.90 -1.52
C LYS A 185 -13.47 5.34 -2.40
N LYS A 186 -13.26 4.15 -2.99
CA LYS A 186 -14.29 3.48 -3.78
C LYS A 186 -15.50 3.09 -2.93
N LEU A 187 -15.27 2.59 -1.72
CA LEU A 187 -16.32 2.24 -0.77
C LEU A 187 -17.15 3.48 -0.39
N LEU A 188 -16.50 4.59 -0.02
CA LEU A 188 -17.19 5.82 0.40
C LEU A 188 -17.83 6.59 -0.76
N ALA A 189 -17.42 6.33 -2.01
CA ALA A 189 -18.07 6.86 -3.20
C ALA A 189 -19.30 6.03 -3.64
N ASN A 190 -19.50 4.83 -3.07
CA ASN A 190 -20.63 3.97 -3.41
C ASN A 190 -21.94 4.55 -2.84
N PRO A 191 -22.96 4.82 -3.68
CA PRO A 191 -24.25 5.34 -3.21
C PRO A 191 -24.91 4.52 -2.11
N LYS A 192 -24.76 3.19 -2.14
CA LYS A 192 -25.29 2.28 -1.11
C LYS A 192 -24.64 2.55 0.25
N THR A 193 -23.32 2.66 0.25
CA THR A 193 -22.54 2.94 1.47
C THR A 193 -22.82 4.34 2.00
N ILE A 194 -22.95 5.34 1.14
CA ILE A 194 -23.35 6.70 1.53
C ILE A 194 -24.71 6.67 2.25
N ALA A 195 -25.70 5.97 1.68
CA ALA A 195 -27.02 5.86 2.28
C ALA A 195 -27.00 5.17 3.66
N ILE A 196 -26.20 4.11 3.82
CA ILE A 196 -25.97 3.43 5.10
C ILE A 196 -25.37 4.41 6.12
N ILE A 197 -24.27 5.08 5.77
CA ILE A 197 -23.57 6.00 6.69
C ILE A 197 -24.49 7.15 7.12
N ASP A 198 -25.27 7.71 6.19
CA ASP A 198 -26.21 8.79 6.50
C ASP A 198 -27.33 8.34 7.44
N ASP A 199 -27.87 7.14 7.24
CA ASP A 199 -28.86 6.56 8.15
C ASP A 199 -28.28 6.32 9.55
N LEU A 200 -27.08 5.76 9.64
CA LEU A 200 -26.40 5.53 10.92
C LEU A 200 -26.09 6.84 11.65
N LYS A 201 -25.63 7.88 10.95
CA LYS A 201 -25.43 9.22 11.52
C LYS A 201 -26.72 9.83 12.05
N LYS A 202 -27.85 9.66 11.33
CA LYS A 202 -29.17 10.08 11.82
C LYS A 202 -29.60 9.29 13.05
N HIS A 203 -29.27 8.00 13.11
CA HIS A 203 -29.56 7.16 14.28
C HIS A 203 -28.76 7.60 15.52
N LEU A 204 -27.48 7.95 15.36
CA LEU A 204 -26.65 8.51 16.45
C LEU A 204 -27.24 9.78 17.06
N ALA A 205 -27.93 10.61 16.27
CA ALA A 205 -28.57 11.83 16.76
C ALA A 205 -29.71 11.58 17.76
N LYS A 206 -30.20 10.33 17.87
CA LYS A 206 -31.21 9.93 18.86
C LYS A 206 -30.62 9.71 20.27
N GLY A 207 -29.29 9.72 20.41
CA GLY A 207 -28.59 9.55 21.68
C GLY A 207 -28.59 8.11 22.21
N ALA A 208 -27.89 7.88 23.32
CA ALA A 208 -27.53 6.55 23.85
C ALA A 208 -28.69 5.57 24.09
N SER A 209 -29.91 6.06 24.32
CA SER A 209 -31.08 5.22 24.57
C SER A 209 -31.66 4.57 23.32
N ALA A 210 -31.17 4.93 22.12
CA ALA A 210 -31.69 4.39 20.87
C ALA A 210 -31.11 3.03 20.49
N GLY A 211 -30.12 2.53 21.25
CA GLY A 211 -29.48 1.24 21.00
C GLY A 211 -28.60 1.25 19.74
N GLU A 212 -27.83 0.19 19.52
CA GLU A 212 -27.01 0.11 18.32
C GLU A 212 -27.83 -0.22 17.08
N LYS A 213 -27.47 0.40 15.96
CA LYS A 213 -27.99 0.10 14.64
C LYS A 213 -26.86 -0.38 13.74
N GLY A 214 -27.14 -1.36 12.90
CA GLY A 214 -26.20 -1.87 11.91
C GLY A 214 -26.84 -2.08 10.55
N TRP A 215 -25.99 -2.13 9.53
CA TRP A 215 -26.32 -2.42 8.15
C TRP A 215 -25.33 -3.41 7.59
N ARG A 216 -25.86 -4.42 6.93
CA ARG A 216 -25.12 -5.46 6.21
C ARG A 216 -25.07 -5.10 4.73
N ASP A 217 -23.88 -5.02 4.15
CA ASP A 217 -23.68 -4.86 2.71
C ASP A 217 -23.67 -6.22 2.01
N ASN A 218 -24.76 -6.54 1.31
CA ASN A 218 -24.98 -7.84 0.68
C ASN A 218 -24.18 -7.98 -0.62
N LYS A 219 -23.73 -9.20 -0.93
CA LYS A 219 -22.97 -9.47 -2.17
C LYS A 219 -23.76 -9.20 -3.45
N MET A 220 -25.03 -9.59 -3.47
CA MET A 220 -25.87 -9.56 -4.69
C MET A 220 -27.10 -8.66 -4.57
N GLU A 221 -27.52 -8.33 -3.35
CA GLU A 221 -28.78 -7.64 -3.07
C GLU A 221 -28.56 -6.22 -2.54
N GLU A 222 -29.66 -5.51 -2.28
CA GLU A 222 -29.59 -4.25 -1.54
C GLU A 222 -29.11 -4.49 -0.11
N PRO A 223 -28.41 -3.52 0.51
CA PRO A 223 -28.03 -3.62 1.91
C PRO A 223 -29.25 -3.84 2.80
N THR A 224 -29.08 -4.62 3.86
CA THR A 224 -30.15 -4.93 4.81
C THR A 224 -29.79 -4.45 6.21
N GLU A 225 -30.77 -3.87 6.91
CA GLU A 225 -30.61 -3.51 8.31
C GLU A 225 -30.37 -4.79 9.15
N THR A 226 -29.42 -4.72 10.08
CA THR A 226 -29.13 -5.84 10.97
C THR A 226 -30.17 -5.94 12.07
N THR A 227 -30.33 -7.13 12.65
CA THR A 227 -31.14 -7.27 13.87
C THR A 227 -30.31 -6.89 15.10
N GLN A 228 -30.91 -6.13 16.01
CA GLN A 228 -30.36 -5.92 17.35
C GLN A 228 -30.77 -7.11 18.22
N ASN A 229 -29.81 -7.87 18.73
CA ASN A 229 -30.07 -9.06 19.56
C ASN A 229 -29.77 -8.83 21.05
N SER A 230 -29.13 -7.72 21.42
CA SER A 230 -28.99 -7.24 22.81
C SER A 230 -28.64 -5.74 22.86
N ASP A 231 -28.56 -5.18 24.08
CA ASP A 231 -27.96 -3.86 24.28
C ASP A 231 -26.51 -3.88 23.78
N HIS A 232 -26.18 -2.93 22.90
CA HIS A 232 -24.83 -2.71 22.38
C HIS A 232 -24.22 -3.90 21.59
N LYS A 233 -25.06 -4.64 20.85
CA LYS A 233 -24.60 -5.65 19.88
C LYS A 233 -25.51 -5.68 18.65
N VAL A 234 -24.89 -5.78 17.48
CA VAL A 234 -25.59 -6.01 16.20
C VAL A 234 -25.27 -7.39 15.64
N HIS A 235 -26.23 -8.02 14.97
CA HIS A 235 -26.01 -9.29 14.27
C HIS A 235 -26.10 -9.11 12.76
N PHE A 236 -24.96 -9.20 12.08
CA PHE A 236 -24.85 -9.10 10.62
C PHE A 236 -25.38 -10.33 9.86
N GLY A 237 -25.80 -11.40 10.55
CA GLY A 237 -26.25 -12.64 9.90
C GLY A 237 -25.10 -13.48 9.35
N ASP A 238 -25.35 -14.19 8.25
CA ASP A 238 -24.39 -15.10 7.61
C ASP A 238 -23.26 -14.34 6.88
N PRO A 239 -21.99 -14.43 7.34
CA PRO A 239 -20.86 -13.75 6.70
C PRO A 239 -20.61 -14.18 5.25
N SER A 240 -21.06 -15.38 4.85
CA SER A 240 -20.80 -15.90 3.51
C SER A 240 -21.50 -15.12 2.39
N THR A 241 -22.52 -14.35 2.76
CA THR A 241 -23.42 -13.66 1.83
C THR A 241 -23.26 -12.14 1.87
N MET A 242 -22.19 -11.60 2.48
CA MET A 242 -21.90 -10.17 2.58
C MET A 242 -20.50 -9.78 2.11
N ASN A 243 -20.35 -8.52 1.67
CA ASN A 243 -19.05 -7.88 1.40
C ASN A 243 -18.47 -7.24 2.67
N GLY A 244 -19.34 -6.80 3.58
CA GLY A 244 -18.95 -6.08 4.78
C GLY A 244 -20.16 -5.49 5.50
N GLY A 245 -19.92 -4.71 6.55
CA GLY A 245 -20.97 -4.13 7.36
C GLY A 245 -20.60 -2.79 7.95
N TYR A 246 -21.60 -2.03 8.37
CA TYR A 246 -21.43 -0.84 9.20
C TYR A 246 -22.33 -0.93 10.42
N HIS A 247 -21.90 -0.40 11.56
CA HIS A 247 -22.78 -0.19 12.70
C HIS A 247 -22.41 1.05 13.51
N THR A 248 -23.28 1.38 14.45
CA THR A 248 -23.09 2.51 15.37
C THR A 248 -22.65 2.03 16.73
N HIS A 249 -21.76 2.77 17.40
CA HIS A 249 -21.63 2.70 18.86
C HIS A 249 -22.30 3.94 19.45
N GLN A 250 -23.22 3.79 20.40
CA GLN A 250 -24.00 4.92 20.92
C GLN A 250 -23.41 5.64 22.15
N GLY A 251 -22.14 5.39 22.48
CA GLY A 251 -21.38 6.16 23.48
C GLY A 251 -21.34 5.59 24.90
N THR A 252 -21.95 4.44 25.17
CA THR A 252 -21.92 3.75 26.48
C THR A 252 -20.75 2.76 26.63
N GLY A 253 -19.95 2.56 25.58
CA GLY A 253 -18.82 1.64 25.54
C GLY A 253 -17.57 2.27 24.89
N VAL A 254 -16.62 1.43 24.49
CA VAL A 254 -15.46 1.88 23.71
C VAL A 254 -15.94 2.21 22.30
N ASN A 255 -15.78 3.46 21.86
CA ASN A 255 -16.27 3.92 20.55
C ASN A 255 -15.32 3.52 19.39
N ILE A 256 -14.85 2.27 19.38
CA ILE A 256 -14.09 1.65 18.30
C ILE A 256 -14.44 0.15 18.24
N PHE A 257 -14.07 -0.53 17.16
CA PHE A 257 -14.32 -1.95 16.97
C PHE A 257 -13.96 -2.81 18.20
N SER A 258 -14.90 -3.64 18.62
CA SER A 258 -14.72 -4.68 19.63
C SER A 258 -13.96 -5.89 19.06
N ALA A 259 -13.51 -6.80 19.92
CA ALA A 259 -12.94 -8.08 19.48
C ALA A 259 -13.97 -8.89 18.66
N THR A 260 -15.25 -8.77 18.99
CA THR A 260 -16.35 -9.40 18.24
C THR A 260 -16.47 -8.83 16.83
N ASP A 261 -16.30 -7.52 16.66
CA ASP A 261 -16.33 -6.87 15.34
C ASP A 261 -15.14 -7.33 14.48
N VAL A 262 -13.96 -7.44 15.08
CA VAL A 262 -12.76 -7.94 14.40
C VAL A 262 -12.96 -9.40 13.98
N ALA A 263 -13.49 -10.26 14.85
CA ALA A 263 -13.78 -11.63 14.50
C ALA A 263 -14.83 -11.74 13.37
N THR A 264 -15.83 -10.85 13.37
CA THR A 264 -16.81 -10.75 12.28
C THR A 264 -16.13 -10.39 10.96
N LEU A 265 -15.21 -9.42 10.95
CA LEU A 265 -14.41 -9.09 9.76
C LEU A 265 -13.63 -10.31 9.24
N ILE A 266 -13.00 -11.09 10.13
CA ILE A 266 -12.23 -12.28 9.74
C ILE A 266 -13.12 -13.32 9.06
N GLU A 267 -14.33 -13.55 9.56
CA GLU A 267 -15.27 -14.45 8.91
C GLU A 267 -15.80 -13.88 7.58
N VAL A 268 -16.08 -12.58 7.48
CA VAL A 268 -16.42 -11.94 6.20
C VAL A 268 -15.29 -12.10 5.18
N ALA A 269 -14.04 -11.88 5.59
CA ALA A 269 -12.86 -12.03 4.75
C ALA A 269 -12.69 -13.49 4.27
N ARG A 270 -12.95 -14.47 5.14
CA ARG A 270 -12.89 -15.90 4.84
C ARG A 270 -13.78 -16.31 3.67
N TYR A 271 -14.98 -15.74 3.60
CA TYR A 271 -15.94 -16.08 2.56
C TYR A 271 -15.89 -15.15 1.34
N GLN A 272 -14.91 -14.25 1.23
CA GLN A 272 -14.66 -13.58 -0.05
C GLN A 272 -14.14 -14.57 -1.09
N ALA A 273 -14.23 -14.20 -2.37
CA ALA A 273 -13.66 -15.02 -3.44
C ALA A 273 -12.16 -15.27 -3.22
N ILE A 274 -11.64 -16.38 -3.73
CA ILE A 274 -10.21 -16.71 -3.63
C ILE A 274 -9.39 -15.57 -4.25
N GLY A 275 -8.41 -15.04 -3.50
CA GLY A 275 -7.63 -13.85 -3.88
C GLY A 275 -8.23 -12.52 -3.42
N ASP A 276 -9.49 -12.50 -2.97
CA ASP A 276 -10.23 -11.30 -2.60
C ASP A 276 -10.52 -11.17 -1.08
N ALA A 277 -9.85 -11.96 -0.23
CA ALA A 277 -10.05 -11.90 1.24
C ALA A 277 -9.98 -10.46 1.80
N SER A 278 -9.07 -9.66 1.25
CA SER A 278 -8.85 -8.27 1.63
C SER A 278 -9.96 -7.29 1.20
N ASN A 279 -10.99 -7.74 0.49
CA ASN A 279 -12.16 -6.92 0.14
C ASN A 279 -13.20 -6.90 1.26
N GLY A 280 -13.13 -7.84 2.20
CA GLY A 280 -13.96 -7.83 3.41
C GLY A 280 -13.68 -6.58 4.26
N TYR A 281 -14.74 -5.94 4.74
CA TYR A 281 -14.61 -4.72 5.54
C TYR A 281 -15.66 -4.62 6.66
N MET A 282 -15.34 -3.83 7.68
CA MET A 282 -16.27 -3.42 8.74
C MET A 282 -16.09 -1.94 9.03
N GLY A 283 -17.21 -1.22 9.18
CA GLY A 283 -17.24 0.20 9.48
C GLY A 283 -17.95 0.48 10.80
N VAL A 284 -17.48 1.49 11.53
CA VAL A 284 -18.15 1.97 12.74
C VAL A 284 -18.29 3.49 12.70
N VAL A 285 -19.45 3.98 13.11
CA VAL A 285 -19.69 5.41 13.37
C VAL A 285 -20.11 5.62 14.81
N ALA A 286 -19.61 6.65 15.46
CA ALA A 286 -19.91 6.93 16.87
C ALA A 286 -19.96 8.44 17.16
N PRO A 287 -20.46 8.86 18.34
CA PRO A 287 -20.47 10.26 18.75
C PRO A 287 -19.08 10.91 18.70
N GLY A 288 -19.05 12.24 18.61
CA GLY A 288 -17.80 13.00 18.55
C GLY A 288 -17.10 12.99 17.18
N GLY A 289 -17.83 12.65 16.11
CA GLY A 289 -17.27 12.62 14.75
C GLY A 289 -16.46 11.37 14.43
N ILE A 290 -16.54 10.35 15.29
CA ILE A 290 -15.84 9.08 15.10
C ILE A 290 -16.41 8.33 13.90
N HIS A 291 -15.54 7.99 12.96
CA HIS A 291 -15.85 7.13 11.82
C HIS A 291 -14.59 6.36 11.41
N TYR A 292 -14.62 5.05 11.61
CA TYR A 292 -13.53 4.16 11.22
C TYR A 292 -14.04 3.09 10.26
N VAL A 293 -13.14 2.63 9.39
CA VAL A 293 -13.31 1.42 8.58
C VAL A 293 -12.08 0.55 8.74
N MET A 294 -12.28 -0.75 8.88
CA MET A 294 -11.22 -1.73 8.89
C MET A 294 -11.38 -2.74 7.76
N TYR A 295 -10.24 -3.15 7.18
CA TYR A 295 -10.14 -4.20 6.17
C TYR A 295 -9.18 -5.28 6.62
N PHE A 296 -9.42 -6.51 6.20
CA PHE A 296 -8.42 -7.56 6.33
C PHE A 296 -7.21 -7.28 5.43
N ASN A 297 -6.02 -7.39 6.00
CA ASN A 297 -4.74 -7.19 5.34
C ASN A 297 -4.02 -8.53 5.16
N GLY A 298 -4.46 -9.30 4.18
CA GLY A 298 -3.90 -10.61 3.88
C GLY A 298 -4.70 -11.37 2.81
N ASN A 299 -4.23 -12.57 2.50
CA ASN A 299 -4.92 -13.54 1.66
C ASN A 299 -5.61 -14.64 2.50
N GLN A 300 -6.26 -15.60 1.85
CA GLN A 300 -6.92 -16.71 2.53
C GLN A 300 -5.99 -17.53 3.44
N ASP A 301 -4.72 -17.69 3.08
CA ASP A 301 -3.73 -18.43 3.88
C ASP A 301 -3.31 -17.68 5.15
N ASN A 302 -3.49 -16.36 5.18
CA ASN A 302 -3.21 -15.54 6.35
C ASN A 302 -4.36 -15.52 7.35
N LEU A 303 -5.51 -16.10 7.02
CA LEU A 303 -6.65 -16.12 7.92
C LEU A 303 -6.40 -17.11 9.07
N PRO A 304 -6.75 -16.74 10.31
CA PRO A 304 -6.83 -17.68 11.41
C PRO A 304 -7.69 -18.89 11.06
N ALA A 305 -7.41 -20.04 11.65
CA ALA A 305 -8.23 -21.24 11.46
C ALA A 305 -9.70 -20.96 11.86
N TYR A 306 -10.64 -21.58 11.15
CA TYR A 306 -12.06 -21.46 11.50
C TYR A 306 -12.29 -21.90 12.96
N GLY A 307 -13.08 -21.11 13.70
CA GLY A 307 -13.36 -21.38 15.11
C GLY A 307 -12.25 -21.00 16.10
N THR A 308 -11.17 -20.33 15.66
CA THR A 308 -10.08 -19.87 16.55
C THR A 308 -10.58 -18.93 17.66
N TYR A 309 -11.59 -18.11 17.33
CA TYR A 309 -12.18 -17.10 18.19
C TYR A 309 -13.47 -17.60 18.82
N THR A 310 -13.34 -18.33 19.92
CA THR A 310 -14.49 -18.79 20.72
C THR A 310 -15.15 -17.63 21.45
N ILE A 311 -16.42 -17.80 21.83
CA ILE A 311 -17.19 -16.79 22.58
C ILE A 311 -16.44 -16.36 23.85
N ASP A 312 -15.92 -17.32 24.63
CA ASP A 312 -15.19 -17.03 25.87
C ASP A 312 -13.92 -16.18 25.64
N LYS A 313 -13.20 -16.41 24.54
CA LYS A 313 -12.02 -15.59 24.18
C LYS A 313 -12.44 -14.18 23.78
N LEU A 314 -13.48 -14.06 22.96
CA LEU A 314 -14.01 -12.76 22.53
C LEU A 314 -14.50 -11.95 23.73
N ASP A 315 -15.25 -12.57 24.64
CA ASP A 315 -15.71 -11.91 25.87
C ASP A 315 -14.54 -11.51 26.77
N ASN A 316 -13.50 -12.34 26.90
CA ASN A 316 -12.29 -11.96 27.63
C ASN A 316 -11.61 -10.73 26.99
N TRP A 317 -11.34 -10.76 25.69
CA TRP A 317 -10.70 -9.63 25.01
C TRP A 317 -11.55 -8.36 25.04
N ASN A 318 -12.89 -8.46 24.92
CA ASN A 318 -13.78 -7.31 25.10
C ASN A 318 -13.70 -6.73 26.52
N ASN A 319 -13.62 -7.58 27.54
CA ASN A 319 -13.43 -7.14 28.93
C ASN A 319 -12.05 -6.48 29.14
N GLU A 320 -11.00 -7.02 28.54
CA GLU A 320 -9.67 -6.40 28.56
C GLU A 320 -9.63 -5.07 27.82
N GLN A 321 -10.33 -4.98 26.68
CA GLN A 321 -10.49 -3.75 25.90
C GLN A 321 -11.14 -2.66 26.77
N TRP A 322 -12.21 -3.01 27.50
CA TRP A 322 -12.88 -2.10 28.43
C TRP A 322 -11.99 -1.68 29.60
N LYS A 323 -11.24 -2.63 30.19
CA LYS A 323 -10.27 -2.30 31.25
C LYS A 323 -9.22 -1.31 30.77
N GLN A 324 -8.61 -1.57 29.61
CA GLN A 324 -7.63 -0.68 29.02
C GLN A 324 -8.21 0.71 28.74
N TYR A 325 -9.46 0.79 28.26
CA TYR A 325 -10.18 2.04 28.10
C TYR A 325 -10.29 2.82 29.42
N LEU A 326 -10.70 2.17 30.51
CA LEU A 326 -10.80 2.81 31.82
C LEU A 326 -9.44 3.29 32.35
N ASP A 327 -8.36 2.56 32.06
CA ASP A 327 -7.01 2.93 32.49
C ASP A 327 -6.50 4.20 31.78
N ILE A 328 -6.86 4.40 30.50
CA ILE A 328 -6.34 5.52 29.69
C ILE A 328 -7.33 6.67 29.47
N ILE A 329 -8.62 6.50 29.79
CA ILE A 329 -9.63 7.53 29.51
C ILE A 329 -9.35 8.84 30.26
N GLY A 330 -8.77 8.76 31.46
CA GLY A 330 -8.37 9.93 32.26
C GLY A 330 -7.11 10.65 31.80
N ASP A 331 -6.33 10.09 30.87
CA ASP A 331 -5.10 10.70 30.39
C ASP A 331 -5.39 11.83 29.38
N ASN A 332 -5.31 13.07 29.82
CA ASN A 332 -5.59 14.23 28.96
C ASN A 332 -4.42 14.60 28.03
N THR A 333 -3.29 13.89 28.08
CA THR A 333 -2.12 14.17 27.22
C THR A 333 -2.26 13.60 25.81
N ILE A 334 -3.15 12.62 25.62
CA ILE A 334 -3.43 11.96 24.35
C ILE A 334 -4.87 12.20 23.92
N SER A 335 -5.10 12.33 22.61
CA SER A 335 -6.45 12.58 22.08
C SER A 335 -7.35 11.35 22.25
N ILE A 336 -8.67 11.58 22.26
CA ILE A 336 -9.67 10.49 22.33
C ILE A 336 -9.48 9.45 21.22
N ASN A 337 -9.17 9.89 20.00
CA ASN A 337 -8.96 9.01 18.86
C ASN A 337 -7.71 8.14 19.07
N GLN A 338 -6.60 8.73 19.50
CA GLN A 338 -5.36 7.98 19.78
C GLN A 338 -5.57 6.92 20.86
N LYS A 339 -6.33 7.22 21.91
CA LYS A 339 -6.70 6.23 22.94
C LYS A 339 -7.44 5.03 22.34
N LEU A 340 -8.47 5.31 21.55
CA LEU A 340 -9.29 4.29 20.89
C LEU A 340 -8.44 3.43 19.93
N GLU A 341 -7.61 4.07 19.11
CA GLU A 341 -6.70 3.41 18.17
C GLU A 341 -5.72 2.49 18.92
N GLN A 342 -5.09 2.95 20.01
CA GLN A 342 -4.20 2.12 20.86
C GLN A 342 -4.91 0.90 21.44
N ILE A 343 -6.15 1.09 21.92
CA ILE A 343 -6.97 0.00 22.46
C ILE A 343 -7.25 -1.06 21.39
N LEU A 344 -7.61 -0.64 20.17
CA LEU A 344 -7.84 -1.57 19.07
C LEU A 344 -6.56 -2.32 18.69
N PHE A 345 -5.43 -1.64 18.50
CA PHE A 345 -4.20 -2.34 18.11
C PHE A 345 -3.68 -3.31 19.18
N SER A 346 -3.78 -2.95 20.46
CA SER A 346 -3.54 -3.87 21.59
C SER A 346 -4.44 -5.11 21.53
N THR A 347 -5.72 -4.91 21.17
CA THR A 347 -6.67 -6.02 20.97
C THR A 347 -6.24 -6.90 19.78
N LEU A 348 -5.83 -6.30 18.66
CA LEU A 348 -5.38 -7.03 17.46
C LEU A 348 -4.13 -7.87 17.73
N GLU A 349 -3.16 -7.34 18.49
CA GLU A 349 -1.97 -8.07 18.91
C GLU A 349 -2.33 -9.33 19.70
N LYS A 350 -3.20 -9.20 20.71
CA LYS A 350 -3.69 -10.34 21.52
C LYS A 350 -4.48 -11.37 20.72
N MET A 351 -5.14 -10.94 19.64
CA MET A 351 -5.84 -11.83 18.71
C MET A 351 -4.88 -12.51 17.72
N GLY A 352 -3.60 -12.14 17.68
CA GLY A 352 -2.64 -12.64 16.69
C GLY A 352 -2.85 -12.05 15.29
N LEU A 353 -3.41 -10.85 15.22
CA LEU A 353 -3.75 -10.12 13.98
C LEU A 353 -2.90 -8.86 13.79
N GLU A 354 -1.74 -8.78 14.45
CA GLU A 354 -0.79 -7.70 14.25
C GLU A 354 -0.42 -7.58 12.76
N ASN A 355 -0.52 -6.37 12.21
CA ASN A 355 -0.30 -6.08 10.78
C ASN A 355 -1.25 -6.81 9.80
N LYS A 356 -2.28 -7.52 10.30
CA LYS A 356 -3.30 -8.22 9.49
C LYS A 356 -4.59 -7.45 9.32
N ILE A 357 -4.69 -6.25 9.86
CA ILE A 357 -5.85 -5.37 9.73
C ILE A 357 -5.38 -3.97 9.36
N ASN A 358 -5.96 -3.44 8.27
CA ASN A 358 -5.79 -2.04 7.90
C ASN A 358 -6.90 -1.23 8.57
N LEU A 359 -6.55 -0.22 9.35
CA LEU A 359 -7.50 0.72 9.94
C LEU A 359 -7.45 2.06 9.19
N GLN A 360 -8.62 2.55 8.76
CA GLN A 360 -8.76 3.91 8.25
C GLN A 360 -9.71 4.72 9.10
N LYS A 361 -9.33 5.97 9.32
CA LYS A 361 -10.10 6.99 10.01
C LYS A 361 -10.65 7.98 8.98
N ILE A 362 -11.91 8.37 9.14
CA ILE A 362 -12.59 9.31 8.26
C ILE A 362 -12.99 10.55 9.07
N GLU A 363 -12.39 11.70 8.76
CA GLU A 363 -12.69 12.99 9.39
C GLU A 363 -12.92 14.04 8.31
N ASP A 364 -14.07 14.72 8.35
CA ASP A 364 -14.40 15.79 7.40
C ASP A 364 -14.19 15.40 5.92
N ASN A 365 -14.61 14.18 5.54
CA ASN A 365 -14.41 13.55 4.23
C ASN A 365 -12.94 13.33 3.83
N LYS A 366 -11.99 13.56 4.73
CA LYS A 366 -10.60 13.14 4.58
C LYS A 366 -10.43 11.75 5.18
N ILE A 367 -9.57 10.97 4.55
CA ILE A 367 -9.31 9.60 4.93
C ILE A 367 -7.86 9.53 5.39
N PHE A 368 -7.62 8.89 6.53
CA PHE A 368 -6.29 8.69 7.09
C PHE A 368 -6.08 7.20 7.33
N MET A 369 -4.94 6.67 6.91
CA MET A 369 -4.46 5.38 7.39
C MET A 369 -3.98 5.55 8.82
N VAL A 370 -4.38 4.66 9.71
CA VAL A 370 -3.89 4.63 11.10
C VAL A 370 -2.90 3.48 11.22
N ASN A 371 -1.69 3.77 11.69
CA ASN A 371 -0.64 2.78 11.86
C ASN A 371 -0.10 2.84 13.29
N GLN A 372 0.29 1.68 13.83
CA GLN A 372 1.04 1.58 15.08
C GLN A 372 2.50 1.24 14.75
N ASN A 373 3.44 1.95 15.36
CA ASN A 373 4.87 1.60 15.28
C ASN A 373 5.24 0.54 16.32
N LEU A 374 6.48 0.01 16.26
CA LEU A 374 6.97 -1.01 17.21
C LEU A 374 6.99 -0.56 18.68
N GLU A 375 6.91 0.75 18.94
CA GLU A 375 6.88 1.35 20.27
C GLU A 375 5.43 1.54 20.78
N GLY A 376 4.43 1.08 20.03
CA GLY A 376 3.01 1.23 20.35
C GLY A 376 2.42 2.61 20.04
N THR A 377 3.23 3.53 19.49
CA THR A 377 2.80 4.89 19.14
C THR A 377 1.96 4.89 17.87
N ILE A 378 0.86 5.63 17.89
CA ILE A 378 -0.07 5.74 16.77
C ILE A 378 0.30 6.92 15.88
N THR A 379 0.34 6.66 14.58
CA THR A 379 0.57 7.66 13.54
C THR A 379 -0.56 7.60 12.51
N THR A 380 -0.95 8.77 12.00
CA THR A 380 -1.93 8.86 10.92
C THR A 380 -1.28 9.39 9.65
N VAL A 381 -1.56 8.73 8.53
CA VAL A 381 -1.05 9.12 7.20
C VAL A 381 -2.25 9.46 6.32
N PRO A 382 -2.37 10.70 5.83
CA PRO A 382 -3.46 11.07 4.93
C PRO A 382 -3.45 10.23 3.65
N CYS A 383 -4.61 9.73 3.25
CA CYS A 383 -4.84 9.13 1.94
C CYS A 383 -4.92 10.22 0.88
N ASN A 384 -3.77 10.72 0.44
CA ASN A 384 -3.68 11.74 -0.60
C ASN A 384 -4.35 11.27 -1.90
N ASN A 385 -4.97 12.22 -2.62
CA ASN A 385 -5.63 11.97 -3.91
C ASN A 385 -4.63 11.75 -5.03
#